data_AF-A0A2M6VLB2-F1
#
_entry.id   AF-A0A2M6VLB2-F1
#
_cell.length_a   1.000
_cell.length_b   1.000
_cell.length_c   1.000
_cell.angle_alpha   90.00
_cell.angle_beta   90.00
_cell.angle_gamma   90.00
#
_symmetry.space_group_name_H-M   'P 1'
#
loop_
_entity.id
_entity.type
_entity.pdbx_description
1 polymer ?
#
loop_
_entity_poly.entity_id
_entity_poly.type
_entity_poly.pdbx_seq_one_letter_code
_entity_poly.pdbx_strand_id
1 'polypeptide(L)'
;MVASVTTILLQALSTFVIAVFSTWLTIRLSQRKFRAERLWDRKAVAYERVIEAFHKAKRFSSENLDAVYEGREVLEERNIELRTLAKEAREEIRRAAEIGSFSLSELALKIVTNYEAELGDTKGIIMWHDYLDHDYAVTDRALKSFIAEAKRDLDQ
;
A
#
# COMPACT_ATOMS: atom_id res chain seq x y z
N MET A 1 32.71 -24.10 -54.99
CA MET A 1 33.27 -22.75 -54.74
C MET A 1 33.64 -22.67 -53.27
N VAL A 2 34.93 -22.64 -52.94
CA VAL A 2 35.40 -22.52 -51.55
C VAL A 2 35.22 -21.06 -51.13
N ALA A 3 34.53 -20.82 -50.00
CA ALA A 3 34.41 -19.48 -49.45
C ALA A 3 35.81 -18.92 -49.18
N SER A 4 36.10 -17.71 -49.66
CA SER A 4 37.41 -17.09 -49.42
C SER A 4 37.56 -16.80 -47.92
N VAL A 5 38.78 -16.92 -47.39
CA VAL A 5 39.09 -16.64 -45.96
C VAL A 5 38.53 -15.29 -45.49
N THR A 6 38.48 -14.31 -46.39
CA THR A 6 37.89 -12.98 -46.16
C THR A 6 36.40 -13.03 -45.84
N THR A 7 35.61 -13.86 -46.52
CA THR A 7 34.17 -14.02 -46.25
C THR A 7 33.91 -14.69 -44.90
N ILE A 8 34.74 -15.66 -44.52
CA ILE A 8 34.65 -16.34 -43.21
C ILE A 8 34.96 -15.35 -42.08
N LEU A 9 36.00 -14.53 -42.23
CA LEU A 9 36.36 -13.49 -41.26
C LEU A 9 35.26 -12.43 -41.10
N LEU A 10 34.66 -11.97 -42.20
CA LEU A 10 33.53 -11.02 -42.17
C LEU A 10 32.30 -11.62 -41.48
N GLN A 11 31.97 -12.88 -41.77
CA GLN A 11 30.89 -13.58 -41.08
C GLN A 11 31.15 -13.72 -39.59
N ALA A 12 32.35 -14.17 -39.20
CA ALA A 12 32.73 -14.30 -37.80
C ALA A 12 32.70 -12.97 -37.04
N LEU A 13 33.14 -11.88 -37.68
CA LEU A 13 33.05 -10.54 -37.08
C LEU A 13 31.59 -10.10 -36.91
N SER A 14 30.73 -10.35 -37.91
CA SER A 14 29.32 -9.98 -37.84
C SER A 14 28.57 -10.73 -36.74
N THR A 15 28.82 -12.04 -36.59
CA THR A 15 28.20 -12.84 -35.53
C THR A 15 28.71 -12.44 -34.15
N PHE A 16 29.99 -12.10 -34.04
CA PHE A 16 30.56 -11.58 -32.79
C PHE A 16 29.91 -10.25 -32.39
N VAL A 17 29.77 -9.29 -33.31
CA VAL A 17 29.11 -8.00 -33.04
C VAL A 17 27.65 -8.20 -32.61
N ILE A 18 26.91 -9.08 -33.30
CA ILE A 18 25.52 -9.41 -32.96
C ILE A 18 25.44 -10.04 -31.55
N ALA A 19 26.34 -10.97 -31.23
CA ALA A 19 26.36 -11.63 -29.92
C ALA A 19 26.67 -10.65 -28.78
N VAL A 20 27.66 -9.77 -28.97
CA VAL A 20 28.00 -8.71 -28.01
C VAL A 20 26.82 -7.76 -27.81
N PHE A 21 26.21 -7.29 -28.90
CA PHE A 21 25.08 -6.37 -28.83
C PHE A 21 23.85 -7.00 -28.16
N SER A 22 23.53 -8.25 -28.50
CA SER A 22 22.41 -8.99 -27.92
C SER A 22 22.61 -9.24 -26.42
N THR A 23 23.83 -9.59 -26.01
CA THR A 23 24.18 -9.80 -24.61
C THR A 23 24.05 -8.50 -23.82
N TRP A 24 24.58 -7.40 -24.35
CA TRP A 24 24.48 -6.08 -23.73
C TRP A 24 23.01 -5.63 -23.57
N LEU A 25 22.20 -5.82 -24.61
CA LEU A 25 20.77 -5.49 -24.59
C LEU A 25 20.03 -6.32 -23.54
N THR A 26 20.28 -7.63 -23.51
CA THR A 26 19.66 -8.57 -22.56
C THR A 26 20.00 -8.20 -21.11
N ILE A 27 21.27 -7.90 -20.82
CA ILE A 27 21.70 -7.47 -19.47
C ILE A 27 20.97 -6.19 -19.07
N ARG A 28 20.89 -5.21 -19.96
CA ARG A 28 20.25 -3.92 -19.67
C ARG A 28 18.75 -4.06 -19.42
N LEU A 29 18.07 -4.90 -20.20
CA LEU A 29 16.64 -5.19 -20.03
C LEU A 29 16.38 -5.96 -18.73
N SER A 30 17.19 -6.99 -18.45
CA SER A 30 17.10 -7.78 -17.22
C SER A 30 17.27 -6.91 -15.97
N GLN A 31 18.28 -6.03 -15.94
CA GLN A 31 18.49 -5.10 -14.83
C GLN A 31 17.33 -4.11 -14.65
N ARG A 32 16.74 -3.63 -15.74
CA ARG A 32 15.56 -2.74 -15.68
C ARG A 32 14.35 -3.48 -15.11
N LYS A 33 14.07 -4.68 -15.60
CA LYS A 33 12.99 -5.54 -15.12
C LYS A 33 13.13 -5.84 -13.63
N PHE A 34 14.32 -6.27 -13.20
CA PHE A 34 14.59 -6.56 -11.79
C PHE A 34 14.39 -5.34 -10.87
N ARG A 35 14.80 -4.14 -11.29
CA ARG A 35 14.55 -2.92 -10.51
C ARG A 35 13.06 -2.56 -10.45
N ALA A 36 12.34 -2.75 -11.54
CA ALA A 36 10.90 -2.52 -11.59
C ALA A 36 10.14 -3.49 -10.67
N GLU A 37 10.44 -4.79 -10.75
CA GLU A 37 9.86 -5.81 -9.86
C GLU A 37 10.16 -5.50 -8.39
N ARG A 38 11.42 -5.20 -8.06
CA ARG A 38 11.81 -4.89 -6.68
C ARG A 38 11.18 -3.59 -6.15
N LEU A 39 10.93 -2.62 -7.02
CA LEU A 39 10.19 -1.41 -6.65
C LEU A 39 8.72 -1.74 -6.41
N TRP A 40 8.12 -2.50 -7.31
CA TRP A 40 6.73 -2.96 -7.20
C TRP A 40 6.49 -3.73 -5.91
N ASP A 41 7.37 -4.69 -5.57
CA ASP A 41 7.28 -5.45 -4.32
C ASP A 41 7.32 -4.54 -3.08
N ARG A 42 8.21 -3.54 -3.09
CA ARG A 42 8.32 -2.58 -1.99
C ARG A 42 7.07 -1.72 -1.84
N LYS A 43 6.49 -1.28 -2.97
CA LYS A 43 5.22 -0.56 -2.98
C LYS A 43 4.11 -1.44 -2.41
N ALA A 44 3.97 -2.67 -2.89
CA ALA A 44 2.93 -3.60 -2.46
C ALA A 44 2.97 -3.83 -0.94
N VAL A 45 4.16 -4.07 -0.38
CA VAL A 45 4.35 -4.23 1.07
C VAL A 45 4.01 -2.95 1.84
N ALA A 46 4.35 -1.78 1.32
CA ALA A 46 4.01 -0.51 1.98
C ALA A 46 2.49 -0.29 2.03
N TYR A 47 1.79 -0.53 0.91
CA TYR A 47 0.33 -0.43 0.86
C TYR A 47 -0.34 -1.46 1.77
N GLU A 48 0.11 -2.72 1.74
CA GLU A 48 -0.44 -3.80 2.56
C GLU A 48 -0.40 -3.46 4.05
N ARG A 49 0.71 -2.93 4.55
CA ARG A 49 0.86 -2.54 5.97
C ARG A 49 -0.14 -1.48 6.39
N VAL A 50 -0.34 -0.45 5.56
CA VAL A 50 -1.31 0.62 5.87
C VAL A 50 -2.74 0.08 5.81
N ILE A 51 -3.06 -0.77 4.83
CA ILE A 51 -4.38 -1.43 4.70
C ILE A 51 -4.67 -2.31 5.93
N GLU A 52 -3.71 -3.12 6.37
CA GLU A 52 -3.84 -3.95 7.56
C GLU A 52 -4.09 -3.11 8.81
N ALA A 53 -3.36 -2.01 8.96
CA ALA A 53 -3.54 -1.08 10.07
C ALA A 53 -4.92 -0.40 10.04
N PHE A 54 -5.43 0.00 8.88
CA PHE A 54 -6.81 0.49 8.74
C PHE A 54 -7.85 -0.55 9.17
N HIS A 55 -7.68 -1.82 8.80
CA HIS A 55 -8.57 -2.90 9.24
C HIS A 55 -8.59 -3.04 10.77
N LYS A 56 -7.41 -2.98 11.42
CA LYS A 56 -7.30 -3.02 12.88
C LYS A 56 -7.96 -1.80 13.54
N ALA A 57 -7.78 -0.61 12.97
CA ALA A 57 -8.39 0.62 13.47
C ALA A 57 -9.93 0.55 13.41
N LYS A 58 -10.48 0.07 12.29
CA LYS A 58 -11.93 -0.06 12.06
C LYS A 58 -12.61 -1.02 13.04
N ARG A 59 -11.88 -2.00 13.56
CA ARG A 59 -12.43 -3.07 14.41
C ARG A 59 -13.09 -2.53 15.68
N PHE A 60 -12.55 -1.45 16.25
CA PHE A 60 -13.10 -0.84 17.45
C PHE A 60 -14.53 -0.33 17.26
N SER A 61 -14.77 0.51 16.24
CA SER A 61 -16.10 1.04 15.98
C SER A 61 -17.03 -0.04 15.45
N SER A 62 -16.55 -0.97 14.62
CA SER A 62 -17.35 -2.10 14.13
C SER A 62 -17.91 -2.96 15.28
N GLU A 63 -17.05 -3.47 16.19
CA GLU A 63 -17.52 -4.36 17.27
C GLU A 63 -18.46 -3.64 18.25
N ASN A 64 -18.22 -2.36 18.52
CA ASN A 64 -19.10 -1.59 19.40
C ASN A 64 -20.45 -1.28 18.73
N LEU A 65 -20.47 -0.95 17.43
CA LEU A 65 -21.70 -0.74 16.69
C LEU A 65 -22.52 -2.03 16.58
N ASP A 66 -21.87 -3.16 16.28
CA ASP A 66 -22.53 -4.47 16.23
C ASP A 66 -23.22 -4.79 17.56
N ALA A 67 -22.54 -4.53 18.69
CA ALA A 67 -23.13 -4.71 20.01
C ALA A 67 -24.34 -3.78 20.25
N VAL A 68 -24.25 -2.51 19.85
CA VAL A 68 -25.38 -1.56 19.93
C VAL A 68 -26.57 -2.04 19.10
N TYR A 69 -26.34 -2.51 17.87
CA TYR A 69 -27.39 -3.02 16.98
C TYR A 69 -28.02 -4.32 17.49
N GLU A 70 -27.24 -5.18 18.16
CA GLU A 70 -27.71 -6.40 18.81
C GLU A 70 -28.38 -6.15 20.17
N GLY A 71 -28.42 -4.90 20.66
CA GLY A 71 -29.00 -4.55 21.96
C GLY A 71 -28.22 -5.11 23.15
N ARG A 72 -26.91 -5.29 23.00
CA ARG A 72 -26.00 -5.84 24.01
C ARG A 72 -24.87 -4.88 24.32
N GLU A 73 -24.27 -5.03 25.49
CA GLU A 73 -23.11 -4.24 25.90
C GLU A 73 -21.82 -4.99 25.60
N VAL A 74 -20.81 -4.26 25.12
CA VAL A 74 -19.44 -4.77 25.07
C VAL A 74 -18.88 -4.74 26.49
N LEU A 75 -18.31 -5.86 26.95
CA LEU A 75 -17.63 -5.91 28.25
C LEU A 75 -16.57 -4.81 28.35
N GLU A 76 -16.49 -4.15 29.50
CA GLU A 76 -15.57 -3.01 29.69
C GLU A 76 -14.11 -3.37 29.38
N GLU A 77 -13.65 -4.55 29.81
CA GLU A 77 -12.30 -5.06 29.51
C GLU A 77 -12.05 -5.16 28.00
N ARG A 78 -13.04 -5.67 27.25
CA ARG A 78 -12.97 -5.76 25.78
C ARG A 78 -13.00 -4.38 25.14
N ASN A 79 -13.75 -3.43 25.69
CA ASN A 79 -13.79 -2.06 25.19
C ASN A 79 -12.40 -1.40 25.32
N ILE A 80 -11.76 -1.55 26.48
CA ILE A 80 -10.40 -1.05 26.74
C ILE A 80 -9.40 -1.67 25.76
N GLU A 81 -9.48 -2.98 25.54
CA GLU A 81 -8.64 -3.69 24.56
C GLU A 81 -8.83 -3.13 23.15
N LEU A 82 -10.08 -2.99 22.69
CA LEU A 82 -10.40 -2.47 21.36
C LEU A 82 -9.92 -1.03 21.17
N ARG A 83 -10.06 -0.16 22.18
CA ARG A 83 -9.54 1.21 22.16
C ARG A 83 -8.02 1.22 22.04
N THR A 84 -7.35 0.33 22.76
CA THR A 84 -5.88 0.20 22.71
C THR A 84 -5.44 -0.26 21.33
N LEU A 85 -6.07 -1.31 20.78
CA LEU A 85 -5.80 -1.80 19.43
C LEU A 85 -6.04 -0.73 18.37
N ALA A 86 -7.13 0.04 18.47
CA ALA A 86 -7.43 1.11 17.53
C ALA A 86 -6.40 2.24 17.61
N LYS A 87 -5.97 2.62 18.82
CA LYS A 87 -4.92 3.61 19.02
C LYS A 87 -3.59 3.15 18.41
N GLU A 88 -3.18 1.92 18.68
CA GLU A 88 -1.96 1.34 18.12
C GLU A 88 -2.02 1.24 16.59
N ALA A 89 -3.17 0.84 16.05
CA ALA A 89 -3.40 0.78 14.62
C ALA A 89 -3.32 2.15 13.95
N ARG A 90 -3.83 3.21 14.59
CA ARG A 90 -3.72 4.59 14.09
C ARG A 90 -2.27 5.07 14.06
N GLU A 91 -1.51 4.80 15.12
CA GLU A 91 -0.07 5.08 15.11
C GLU A 91 0.67 4.28 14.05
N GLU A 92 0.24 3.04 13.78
CA GLU A 92 0.81 2.23 12.70
C GLU A 92 0.47 2.79 11.31
N ILE A 93 -0.76 3.26 11.07
CA ILE A 93 -1.13 3.96 9.82
C ILE A 93 -0.18 5.14 9.59
N ARG A 94 0.00 6.00 10.60
CA ARG A 94 0.87 7.18 10.53
C ARG A 94 2.32 6.79 10.27
N ARG A 95 2.89 5.89 11.07
CA ARG A 95 4.29 5.44 10.92
C ARG A 95 4.53 4.74 9.58
N ALA A 96 3.62 3.88 9.15
CA ALA A 96 3.73 3.19 7.87
C ALA A 96 3.63 4.16 6.70
N ALA A 97 2.82 5.22 6.79
CA ALA A 97 2.78 6.27 5.79
C ALA A 97 4.06 7.13 5.77
N GLU A 98 4.58 7.53 6.94
CA GLU A 98 5.82 8.30 7.07
C GLU A 98 7.03 7.52 6.55
N ILE A 99 7.21 6.28 7.01
CA ILE A 99 8.29 5.38 6.54
C ILE A 99 8.06 5.04 5.07
N GLY A 100 6.83 4.75 4.68
CA GLY A 100 6.45 4.39 3.32
C GLY A 100 6.41 5.54 2.33
N SER A 101 6.69 6.79 2.75
CA SER A 101 6.58 7.99 1.89
C SER A 101 7.41 7.95 0.61
N PHE A 102 8.48 7.13 0.57
CA PHE A 102 9.28 6.91 -0.64
C PHE A 102 8.69 5.85 -1.60
N SER A 103 7.71 5.07 -1.13
CA SER A 103 7.06 3.98 -1.89
C SER A 103 5.59 4.26 -2.20
N LEU A 104 4.88 4.94 -1.30
CA LEU A 104 3.47 5.32 -1.46
C LEU A 104 3.34 6.52 -2.40
N SER A 105 2.23 6.59 -3.13
CA SER A 105 1.93 7.73 -3.98
C SER A 105 1.55 8.97 -3.14
N GLU A 106 1.67 10.16 -3.73
CA GLU A 106 1.24 11.41 -3.09
C GLU A 106 -0.26 11.39 -2.72
N LEU A 107 -1.10 10.75 -3.55
CA LEU A 107 -2.52 10.60 -3.28
C LEU A 107 -2.77 9.67 -2.09
N ALA A 108 -2.00 8.59 -1.95
CA ALA A 108 -2.09 7.69 -0.81
C ALA A 108 -1.75 8.42 0.50
N LEU A 109 -0.68 9.22 0.50
CA LEU A 109 -0.29 10.04 1.64
C LEU A 109 -1.38 11.07 1.98
N LYS A 110 -1.97 11.72 0.96
CA LYS A 110 -3.08 12.66 1.15
C LYS A 110 -4.31 12.00 1.79
N ILE A 111 -4.63 10.76 1.42
CA ILE A 111 -5.73 10.01 2.03
C ILE A 111 -5.47 9.80 3.53
N VAL A 112 -4.24 9.43 3.92
CA VAL A 112 -3.86 9.26 5.33
C VAL A 112 -3.95 10.58 6.09
N THR A 113 -3.44 11.68 5.53
CA THR A 113 -3.53 13.01 6.16
C THR A 113 -4.98 13.46 6.35
N ASN A 114 -5.83 13.25 5.35
CA ASN A 114 -7.25 13.60 5.46
C ASN A 114 -7.96 12.73 6.51
N TYR A 115 -7.64 11.44 6.56
CA TYR A 115 -8.15 10.54 7.59
C TYR A 115 -7.82 11.03 9.00
N GLU A 116 -6.57 11.42 9.26
CA GLU A 116 -6.17 11.95 10.57
C GLU A 116 -6.92 13.23 10.94
N ALA A 117 -7.11 14.13 9.97
CA ALA A 117 -7.84 15.38 10.16
C ALA A 117 -9.34 15.14 10.46
N GLU A 118 -10.00 14.29 9.66
CA GLU A 118 -11.43 13.97 9.83
C GLU A 118 -11.70 13.19 11.12
N LEU A 119 -10.79 12.28 11.50
CA LEU A 119 -10.92 11.50 12.73
C LEU A 119 -10.80 12.38 13.99
N GLY A 120 -9.95 13.41 13.93
CA GLY A 120 -9.79 14.40 15.00
C GLY A 120 -10.94 15.41 15.08
N ASP A 121 -11.74 15.57 14.03
CA ASP A 121 -12.87 16.50 14.01
C ASP A 121 -14.14 15.89 14.60
N THR A 122 -14.17 15.83 15.94
CA THR A 122 -15.32 15.35 16.70
C THR A 122 -16.20 16.49 17.21
N LYS A 123 -16.12 17.69 16.61
CA LYS A 123 -16.86 18.86 17.06
C LYS A 123 -18.36 18.61 16.94
N GLY A 124 -19.06 18.75 18.05
CA GLY A 124 -20.52 18.57 18.09
C GLY A 124 -20.98 17.11 18.28
N ILE A 125 -20.05 16.15 18.33
CA ILE A 125 -20.37 14.76 18.70
C ILE A 125 -20.47 14.70 20.23
N ILE A 126 -21.69 14.51 20.72
CA ILE A 126 -21.99 14.41 22.17
C ILE A 126 -22.28 12.97 22.57
N MET A 127 -22.96 12.22 21.70
CA MET A 127 -23.39 10.87 22.01
C MET A 127 -22.33 9.83 21.61
N TRP A 128 -22.23 8.78 22.41
CA TRP A 128 -21.29 7.68 22.16
C TRP A 128 -21.53 6.96 20.82
N HIS A 129 -22.80 6.72 20.47
CA HIS A 129 -23.13 6.07 19.19
C HIS A 129 -22.71 6.92 18.00
N ASP A 130 -22.97 8.24 18.03
CA ASP A 130 -22.54 9.19 17.00
C ASP A 130 -21.01 9.18 16.82
N TYR A 131 -20.27 9.04 17.92
CA TYR A 131 -18.81 8.89 17.87
C TYR A 131 -18.38 7.61 17.16
N LEU A 132 -19.02 6.48 17.48
CA LEU A 132 -18.71 5.19 16.84
C LEU A 132 -19.06 5.19 15.35
N ASP A 133 -20.20 5.76 14.97
CA ASP A 133 -20.61 5.88 13.58
C ASP A 133 -19.65 6.79 12.80
N HIS A 134 -19.25 7.93 13.38
CA HIS A 134 -18.25 8.82 12.79
C HIS A 134 -16.91 8.10 12.58
N ASP A 135 -16.40 7.45 13.64
CA ASP A 135 -15.16 6.69 13.61
C ASP A 135 -15.17 5.60 12.53
N TYR A 136 -16.26 4.83 12.47
CA TYR A 136 -16.45 3.78 11.46
C TYR A 136 -16.47 4.38 10.05
N ALA A 137 -17.28 5.42 9.83
CA ALA A 137 -17.49 6.00 8.52
C ALA A 137 -16.21 6.64 7.96
N VAL A 138 -15.47 7.37 8.79
CA VAL A 138 -14.18 7.98 8.42
C VAL A 138 -13.16 6.88 8.10
N THR A 139 -13.02 5.88 8.96
CA THR A 139 -12.05 4.79 8.77
C THR A 139 -12.37 3.94 7.55
N ASP A 140 -13.63 3.57 7.33
CA ASP A 140 -14.06 2.76 6.19
C ASP A 140 -13.89 3.51 4.86
N ARG A 141 -14.25 4.80 4.82
CA ARG A 141 -14.05 5.64 3.63
C ARG A 141 -12.57 5.80 3.28
N ALA A 142 -11.73 6.05 4.28
CA ALA A 142 -10.28 6.15 4.10
C ALA A 142 -9.69 4.83 3.58
N LEU A 143 -10.04 3.70 4.20
CA LEU A 143 -9.61 2.36 3.78
C LEU A 143 -9.99 2.07 2.31
N LYS A 144 -11.25 2.30 1.94
CA LYS A 144 -11.72 2.06 0.55
C LYS A 144 -10.98 2.94 -0.45
N SER A 145 -10.78 4.21 -0.13
CA SER A 145 -10.05 5.16 -0.96
C SER A 145 -8.58 4.75 -1.11
N PHE A 146 -7.95 4.32 -0.01
CA PHE A 146 -6.57 3.88 0.02
C PHE A 146 -6.35 2.59 -0.78
N ILE A 147 -7.28 1.62 -0.71
CA ILE A 147 -7.26 0.41 -1.56
C ILE A 147 -7.40 0.77 -3.04
N ALA A 148 -8.29 1.69 -3.38
CA ALA A 148 -8.47 2.13 -4.76
C ALA A 148 -7.19 2.79 -5.31
N GLU A 149 -6.54 3.61 -4.49
CA GLU A 149 -5.26 4.24 -4.83
C GLU A 149 -4.12 3.22 -4.94
N ALA A 150 -4.05 2.24 -4.03
CA ALA A 150 -3.07 1.16 -4.09
C ALA A 150 -3.15 0.38 -5.41
N LYS A 151 -4.37 0.04 -5.85
CA LYS A 151 -4.59 -0.62 -7.15
C LYS A 151 -4.09 0.26 -8.31
N ARG A 152 -4.47 1.55 -8.31
CA ARG A 152 -4.07 2.51 -9.35
C ARG A 152 -2.55 2.69 -9.45
N ASP A 153 -1.84 2.75 -8.33
CA ASP A 153 -0.40 3.01 -8.28
C ASP A 153 0.46 1.75 -8.53
N LEU A 154 -0.06 0.56 -8.23
CA LEU A 154 0.60 -0.72 -8.52
C LEU A 154 0.42 -1.18 -9.96
N ASP A 155 -0.61 -0.70 -10.66
CA ASP A 155 -0.85 -0.97 -12.07
C ASP A 155 -0.03 -0.05 -13.03
N GLN A 156 0.76 0.90 -12.47
CA GLN A 156 1.65 1.82 -13.21
C GLN A 156 3.10 1.32 -13.24
#